data_AF-A0A520QL45-F1
#
_entry.id   AF-A0A520QL45-F1
#
_cell.length_a   1.000
_cell.length_b   1.000
_cell.length_c   1.000
_cell.angle_alpha   90.00
_cell.angle_beta   90.00
_cell.angle_gamma   90.00
#
_symmetry.space_group_name_H-M   'P 1'
#
loop_
_entity.id
_entity.type
_entity.pdbx_description
1 polymer ?
#
loop_
_entity_poly.entity_id
_entity_poly.type
_entity_poly.pdbx_seq_one_letter_code
_entity_poly.pdbx_strand_id
1 'polypeptide(L)'
;GTMTSTTTPVAVTGITDAVQIAMGGSVSCARHMDGRVSCWGYNGYGQLGDGSTTTRSTPLAVPTLTDASHVAVGTWHTCAVRTGGGMRCWGRNHGGQLGDGTTTDTPWPTATPALTDASSVDVGDQHTCATTTSGDVRCWGSNYRAQVGDGTSSPRLTPTAVRW
;
A
#
# COMPACT_ATOMS: atom_id res chain seq x y z
N GLY A 1 8.39 12.21 17.28
CA GLY A 1 9.56 11.36 17.09
C GLY A 1 10.74 12.24 16.72
N THR A 2 11.94 11.89 17.16
CA THR A 2 13.18 12.54 16.69
C THR A 2 13.66 11.83 15.42
N MET A 3 14.44 12.52 14.57
CA MET A 3 15.12 11.88 13.42
C MET A 3 16.48 11.30 13.81
N THR A 4 16.70 11.04 15.10
CA THR A 4 17.96 10.50 15.64
C THR A 4 17.87 8.99 15.76
N SER A 5 18.91 8.29 15.32
CA SER A 5 18.99 6.84 15.49
C SER A 5 19.06 6.47 16.97
N THR A 6 18.40 5.39 17.35
CA THR A 6 18.41 4.80 18.70
C THR A 6 18.75 3.32 18.58
N THR A 7 19.55 2.81 19.52
CA THR A 7 19.90 1.38 19.61
C THR A 7 18.98 0.61 20.56
N THR A 8 18.12 1.32 21.30
CA THR A 8 17.10 0.73 22.17
C THR A 8 15.72 0.94 21.58
N PRO A 9 14.80 -0.04 21.68
CA PRO A 9 13.42 0.12 21.27
C PRO A 9 12.77 1.34 21.95
N VAL A 10 12.02 2.12 21.17
CA VAL A 10 11.25 3.27 21.66
C VAL A 10 9.79 3.03 21.33
N ALA A 11 8.92 3.24 22.32
CA ALA A 11 7.48 3.13 22.11
C ALA A 11 7.00 4.18 21.10
N VAL A 12 6.17 3.76 20.15
CA VAL A 12 5.52 4.68 19.20
C VAL A 12 4.34 5.34 19.91
N THR A 13 4.53 6.58 20.37
CA THR A 13 3.48 7.35 21.03
C THR A 13 2.25 7.53 20.12
N GLY A 14 1.05 7.32 20.66
CA GLY A 14 -0.21 7.52 19.95
C GLY A 14 -0.78 6.27 19.27
N ILE A 15 -0.06 5.14 19.31
CA ILE A 15 -0.56 3.85 18.84
C ILE A 15 -0.54 2.86 20.01
N THR A 16 -1.72 2.34 20.39
CA THR A 16 -1.85 1.41 21.53
C THR A 16 -2.64 0.14 21.20
N ASP A 17 -3.25 0.11 20.02
CA ASP A 17 -4.22 -0.88 19.55
C ASP A 17 -3.86 -1.40 18.14
N ALA A 18 -2.58 -1.31 17.76
CA ALA A 18 -2.10 -1.86 16.50
C ALA A 18 -2.18 -3.39 16.50
N VAL A 19 -2.75 -3.94 15.43
CA VAL A 19 -2.90 -5.39 15.19
C VAL A 19 -2.13 -5.86 13.95
N GLN A 20 -1.58 -4.94 13.17
CA GLN A 20 -0.67 -5.21 12.06
C GLN A 20 0.32 -4.06 11.89
N ILE A 21 1.56 -4.39 11.55
CA ILE A 21 2.57 -3.44 11.09
C ILE A 21 2.96 -3.80 9.66
N ALA A 22 3.09 -2.80 8.80
CA ALA A 22 3.63 -2.93 7.45
C ALA A 22 4.78 -1.93 7.25
N MET A 23 5.83 -2.37 6.58
CA MET A 23 7.04 -1.59 6.37
C MET A 23 7.55 -1.79 4.95
N GLY A 24 8.07 -0.71 4.35
CA GLY A 24 8.66 -0.73 3.02
C GLY A 24 9.45 0.56 2.77
N GLY A 25 10.64 0.44 2.17
CA GLY A 25 11.54 1.57 1.96
C GLY A 25 11.85 2.33 3.26
N SER A 26 11.35 3.57 3.36
CA SER A 26 11.46 4.42 4.55
C SER A 26 10.09 4.81 5.12
N VAL A 27 9.09 3.94 4.95
CA VAL A 27 7.72 4.12 5.43
C VAL A 27 7.32 2.98 6.35
N SER A 28 6.53 3.33 7.36
CA SER A 28 5.90 2.38 8.27
C SER A 28 4.43 2.75 8.40
N CYS A 29 3.58 1.73 8.41
CA CYS A 29 2.16 1.88 8.69
C CYS A 29 1.73 0.87 9.76
N ALA A 30 0.77 1.26 10.57
CA ALA A 30 0.10 0.40 11.54
C ALA A 30 -1.39 0.35 11.22
N ARG A 31 -1.95 -0.86 11.21
CA ARG A 31 -3.40 -1.06 11.18
C ARG A 31 -3.90 -1.22 12.62
N HIS A 32 -4.88 -0.42 12.96
CA HIS A 32 -5.55 -0.43 14.26
C HIS A 32 -6.61 -1.53 14.31
N MET A 33 -6.98 -1.95 15.52
CA MET A 33 -8.00 -2.98 15.74
C MET A 33 -9.35 -2.62 15.10
N ASP A 34 -9.69 -1.33 15.05
CA ASP A 34 -10.93 -0.82 14.47
C ASP A 34 -10.88 -0.60 12.94
N GLY A 35 -9.77 -0.97 12.28
CA GLY A 35 -9.62 -0.85 10.83
C GLY A 35 -9.05 0.47 10.35
N ARG A 36 -8.77 1.44 11.23
CA ARG A 36 -8.00 2.63 10.86
C ARG A 36 -6.55 2.28 10.53
N VAL A 37 -5.90 3.15 9.76
CA VAL A 37 -4.46 3.04 9.45
C VAL A 37 -3.75 4.34 9.82
N SER A 38 -2.59 4.22 10.46
CA SER A 38 -1.68 5.34 10.69
C SER A 38 -0.34 5.06 10.03
N CYS A 39 0.20 6.03 9.30
CA CYS A 39 1.48 5.91 8.60
C CYS A 39 2.45 7.03 9.01
N TRP A 40 3.75 6.72 8.94
CA TRP A 40 4.84 7.68 9.17
C TRP A 40 6.08 7.31 8.36
N GLY A 41 7.02 8.23 8.29
CA GLY A 41 8.24 8.12 7.51
C GLY A 41 8.23 9.04 6.28
N TYR A 42 8.97 8.62 5.26
CA TYR A 42 9.14 9.35 4.00
C TYR A 42 7.80 9.47 3.23
N ASN A 43 7.52 10.64 2.66
CA ASN A 43 6.24 10.91 1.99
C ASN A 43 6.38 11.62 0.64
N GLY A 44 7.54 11.58 -0.02
CA GLY A 44 7.79 12.38 -1.22
C GLY A 44 6.84 12.11 -2.40
N TYR A 45 6.17 10.95 -2.41
CA TYR A 45 5.16 10.58 -3.41
C TYR A 45 3.75 10.51 -2.85
N GLY A 46 3.54 10.91 -1.58
CA GLY A 46 2.24 10.81 -0.92
C GLY A 46 1.94 9.43 -0.34
N GLN A 47 2.94 8.55 -0.19
CA GLN A 47 2.75 7.17 0.28
C GLN A 47 2.30 7.02 1.75
N LEU A 48 2.19 8.13 2.50
CA LEU A 48 1.53 8.16 3.81
C LEU A 48 0.01 8.28 3.72
N GLY A 49 -0.55 8.72 2.59
CA GLY A 49 -2.00 8.75 2.39
C GLY A 49 -2.73 9.89 3.12
N ASP A 50 -2.00 10.88 3.65
CA ASP A 50 -2.54 12.00 4.44
C ASP A 50 -2.96 13.20 3.58
N GLY A 51 -2.99 13.05 2.26
CA GLY A 51 -3.28 14.14 1.33
C GLY A 51 -2.11 15.12 1.11
N SER A 52 -0.95 14.84 1.69
CA SER A 52 0.27 15.65 1.53
C SER A 52 1.42 14.84 0.94
N THR A 53 2.53 15.52 0.64
CA THR A 53 3.83 14.90 0.34
C THR A 53 4.88 15.20 1.42
N THR A 54 4.42 15.60 2.61
CA THR A 54 5.29 15.98 3.73
C THR A 54 5.70 14.76 4.54
N THR A 55 7.01 14.56 4.72
CA THR A 55 7.56 13.50 5.57
C THR A 55 7.12 13.68 7.03
N ARG A 56 6.75 12.59 7.71
CA ARG A 56 6.26 12.59 9.09
C ARG A 56 7.15 11.75 9.99
N SER A 57 7.64 12.31 11.09
CA SER A 57 8.41 11.57 12.11
C SER A 57 7.54 10.99 13.24
N THR A 58 6.23 11.11 13.12
CA THR A 58 5.22 10.57 14.03
C THR A 58 4.09 9.97 13.22
N PRO A 59 3.41 8.93 13.74
CA PRO A 59 2.21 8.40 13.11
C PRO A 59 1.18 9.49 12.84
N LEU A 60 0.60 9.44 11.66
CA LEU A 60 -0.56 10.23 11.29
C LEU A 60 -1.61 9.32 10.66
N ALA A 61 -2.87 9.54 11.03
CA ALA A 61 -3.98 8.78 10.48
C ALA A 61 -4.11 9.02 8.96
N VAL A 62 -4.50 7.97 8.23
CA VAL A 62 -4.91 8.03 6.84
C VAL A 62 -6.41 8.43 6.81
N PRO A 63 -6.77 9.69 6.51
CA PRO A 63 -8.02 10.31 6.93
C PRO A 63 -9.31 9.82 6.23
N THR A 64 -9.25 8.76 5.42
CA THR A 64 -10.42 8.18 4.72
C THR A 64 -10.47 6.65 4.77
N LEU A 65 -9.51 6.01 5.43
CA LEU A 65 -9.40 4.56 5.51
C LEU A 65 -9.69 4.10 6.94
N THR A 66 -10.93 3.70 7.18
CA THR A 66 -11.45 3.34 8.52
C THR A 66 -11.88 1.89 8.63
N ASP A 67 -11.70 1.09 7.58
CA ASP A 67 -12.20 -0.28 7.48
C ASP A 67 -11.18 -1.22 6.81
N ALA A 68 -9.88 -0.94 6.96
CA ALA A 68 -8.83 -1.81 6.47
C ALA A 68 -8.83 -3.14 7.24
N SER A 69 -8.78 -4.24 6.50
CA SER A 69 -8.50 -5.59 7.03
C SER A 69 -7.02 -5.95 6.87
N HIS A 70 -6.34 -5.36 5.89
CA HIS A 70 -4.92 -5.58 5.62
C HIS A 70 -4.26 -4.30 5.09
N VAL A 71 -2.99 -4.07 5.45
CA VAL A 71 -2.15 -3.01 4.87
C VAL A 71 -0.80 -3.56 4.47
N ALA A 72 -0.27 -3.11 3.34
CA ALA A 72 1.07 -3.45 2.86
C ALA A 72 1.74 -2.21 2.28
N VAL A 73 3.05 -2.10 2.49
CA VAL A 73 3.86 -0.93 2.17
C VAL A 73 5.00 -1.38 1.27
N GLY A 74 5.10 -0.82 0.08
CA GLY A 74 6.23 -1.00 -0.83
C GLY A 74 7.28 0.09 -0.67
N THR A 75 8.20 0.20 -1.62
CA THR A 75 9.22 1.27 -1.58
C THR A 75 8.60 2.65 -1.79
N TRP A 76 7.64 2.75 -2.72
CA TRP A 76 7.14 4.05 -3.21
C TRP A 76 5.62 4.23 -3.11
N HIS A 77 4.88 3.18 -2.76
CA HIS A 77 3.43 3.20 -2.63
C HIS A 77 2.96 2.26 -1.52
N THR A 78 1.73 2.48 -1.09
CA THR A 78 1.08 1.73 -0.03
C THR A 78 -0.28 1.27 -0.55
N CYS A 79 -0.68 0.06 -0.17
CA CYS A 79 -1.99 -0.48 -0.48
C CYS A 79 -2.65 -1.05 0.77
N ALA A 80 -3.98 -1.05 0.78
CA ALA A 80 -4.80 -1.65 1.80
C ALA A 80 -5.97 -2.43 1.19
N VAL A 81 -6.28 -3.56 1.80
CA VAL A 81 -7.53 -4.30 1.57
C VAL A 81 -8.53 -3.84 2.61
N ARG A 82 -9.74 -3.51 2.18
CA ARG A 82 -10.87 -3.18 3.05
C ARG A 82 -11.60 -4.46 3.47
N THR A 83 -12.33 -4.42 4.58
CA THR A 83 -13.13 -5.55 5.09
C THR A 83 -14.11 -6.12 4.07
N GLY A 84 -14.60 -5.33 3.12
CA GLY A 84 -15.45 -5.77 2.01
C GLY A 84 -14.70 -6.31 0.77
N GLY A 85 -13.39 -6.55 0.85
CA GLY A 85 -12.54 -7.05 -0.24
C GLY A 85 -12.07 -6.00 -1.25
N GLY A 86 -12.66 -4.79 -1.24
CA GLY A 86 -12.22 -3.69 -2.08
C GLY A 86 -10.83 -3.18 -1.70
N MET A 87 -10.03 -2.79 -2.70
CA MET A 87 -8.68 -2.28 -2.47
C MET A 87 -8.56 -0.76 -2.57
N ARG A 88 -7.60 -0.22 -1.84
CA ARG A 88 -7.14 1.17 -1.93
C ARG A 88 -5.62 1.19 -2.05
N CYS A 89 -5.09 1.93 -3.00
CA CYS A 89 -3.65 2.16 -3.14
C CYS A 89 -3.36 3.66 -3.30
N TRP A 90 -2.20 4.10 -2.81
CA TRP A 90 -1.75 5.49 -2.89
C TRP A 90 -0.22 5.59 -2.88
N GLY A 91 0.30 6.76 -3.26
CA GLY A 91 1.73 7.01 -3.45
C GLY A 91 2.08 7.11 -4.93
N ARG A 92 3.28 6.64 -5.27
CA ARG A 92 3.83 6.64 -6.63
C ARG A 92 3.06 5.70 -7.56
N ASN A 93 2.81 6.09 -8.81
CA ASN A 93 2.04 5.32 -9.80
C ASN A 93 2.64 5.30 -11.21
N HIS A 94 3.87 5.74 -11.44
CA HIS A 94 4.46 5.77 -12.80
C HIS A 94 4.43 4.44 -13.57
N GLY A 95 4.45 3.29 -12.87
CA GLY A 95 4.34 1.96 -13.46
C GLY A 95 2.92 1.40 -13.50
N GLY A 96 1.92 2.15 -13.02
CA GLY A 96 0.55 1.67 -12.83
C GLY A 96 0.34 0.86 -11.56
N GLN A 97 1.26 0.93 -10.59
CA GLN A 97 1.26 0.10 -9.39
C GLN A 97 0.07 0.32 -8.44
N LEU A 98 -0.73 1.38 -8.64
CA LEU A 98 -1.97 1.59 -7.89
C LEU A 98 -3.16 0.80 -8.47
N GLY A 99 -3.06 0.37 -9.74
CA GLY A 99 -4.08 -0.49 -10.38
C GLY A 99 -5.40 0.24 -10.70
N ASP A 100 -5.38 1.57 -10.71
CA ASP A 100 -6.54 2.43 -10.95
C ASP A 100 -6.76 2.76 -12.44
N GLY A 101 -5.99 2.14 -13.33
CA GLY A 101 -6.02 2.40 -14.77
C GLY A 101 -5.23 3.65 -15.18
N THR A 102 -4.52 4.30 -14.26
CA THR A 102 -3.73 5.51 -14.53
C THR A 102 -2.24 5.28 -14.26
N THR A 103 -1.44 6.32 -14.50
CA THR A 103 -0.02 6.38 -14.13
C THR A 103 0.31 7.61 -13.27
N THR A 104 -0.69 8.16 -12.60
CA THR A 104 -0.59 9.42 -11.84
C THR A 104 -0.44 9.13 -10.37
N ASP A 105 0.59 9.70 -9.75
CA ASP A 105 0.81 9.63 -8.30
C ASP A 105 -0.36 10.28 -7.55
N THR A 106 -0.70 9.76 -6.38
CA THR A 106 -1.78 10.32 -5.55
C THR A 106 -1.43 10.22 -4.05
N PRO A 107 -1.57 11.31 -3.28
CA PRO A 107 -1.39 11.28 -1.84
C PRO A 107 -2.63 10.81 -1.09
N TRP A 108 -3.66 10.33 -1.80
CA TRP A 108 -4.93 9.87 -1.24
C TRP A 108 -5.16 8.39 -1.53
N PRO A 109 -5.73 7.62 -0.59
CA PRO A 109 -6.20 6.25 -0.86
C PRO A 109 -7.19 6.20 -2.03
N THR A 110 -6.71 5.77 -3.19
CA THR A 110 -7.51 5.68 -4.43
C THR A 110 -7.97 4.25 -4.65
N ALA A 111 -9.18 4.08 -5.18
CA ALA A 111 -9.73 2.76 -5.48
C ALA A 111 -8.94 2.05 -6.58
N THR A 112 -8.76 0.73 -6.42
CA THR A 112 -8.33 -0.19 -7.46
C THR A 112 -9.59 -0.89 -8.00
N PRO A 113 -10.30 -0.35 -9.01
CA PRO A 113 -11.71 -0.70 -9.24
C PRO A 113 -11.91 -2.11 -9.80
N ALA A 114 -10.91 -2.66 -10.48
CA ALA A 114 -10.98 -3.98 -11.09
C ALA A 114 -10.76 -5.14 -10.09
N LEU A 115 -10.63 -4.86 -8.80
CA LEU A 115 -10.41 -5.88 -7.77
C LEU A 115 -11.25 -5.57 -6.51
N THR A 116 -12.29 -6.37 -6.31
CA THR A 116 -13.33 -6.15 -5.28
C THR A 116 -13.40 -7.26 -4.24
N ASP A 117 -12.64 -8.33 -4.44
CA ASP A 117 -12.66 -9.56 -3.65
C ASP A 117 -11.27 -9.93 -3.13
N ALA A 118 -10.39 -8.94 -2.94
CA ALA A 118 -9.06 -9.16 -2.37
C ALA A 118 -9.14 -9.66 -0.93
N SER A 119 -8.28 -10.61 -0.58
CA SER A 119 -8.13 -11.14 0.78
C SER A 119 -6.80 -10.73 1.41
N SER A 120 -5.73 -10.63 0.61
CA SER A 120 -4.44 -10.05 1.01
C SER A 120 -3.81 -9.25 -0.12
N VAL A 121 -2.79 -8.46 0.22
CA VAL A 121 -2.01 -7.68 -0.75
C VAL A 121 -0.54 -7.67 -0.34
N ASP A 122 0.34 -7.85 -1.31
CA ASP A 122 1.78 -7.66 -1.22
C ASP A 122 2.24 -6.57 -2.18
N VAL A 123 3.17 -5.74 -1.73
CA VAL A 123 3.55 -4.51 -2.41
C VAL A 123 5.06 -4.48 -2.61
N GLY A 124 5.50 -4.48 -3.87
CA GLY A 124 6.91 -4.39 -4.25
C GLY A 124 7.37 -2.95 -4.50
N ASP A 125 8.46 -2.80 -5.26
CA ASP A 125 9.01 -1.47 -5.60
C ASP A 125 8.08 -0.67 -6.53
N GLN A 126 7.62 -1.29 -7.61
CA GLN A 126 6.75 -0.68 -8.62
C GLN A 126 5.68 -1.65 -9.14
N HIS A 127 5.38 -2.71 -8.39
CA HIS A 127 4.31 -3.65 -8.72
C HIS A 127 3.58 -4.06 -7.44
N THR A 128 2.36 -4.55 -7.60
CA THR A 128 1.48 -4.99 -6.53
C THR A 128 0.88 -6.31 -6.93
N CYS A 129 0.78 -7.23 -5.97
CA CYS A 129 0.08 -8.49 -6.13
C CYS A 129 -0.94 -8.64 -5.01
N ALA A 130 -2.08 -9.23 -5.32
CA ALA A 130 -3.12 -9.52 -4.35
C ALA A 130 -3.65 -10.94 -4.56
N THR A 131 -4.02 -11.59 -3.46
CA THR A 131 -4.78 -12.83 -3.51
C THR A 131 -6.26 -12.50 -3.36
N THR A 132 -7.13 -13.17 -4.12
CA THR A 132 -8.58 -13.03 -3.97
C THR A 132 -9.10 -14.01 -2.92
N THR A 133 -10.36 -13.83 -2.51
CA THR A 133 -11.08 -14.79 -1.65
C THR A 133 -11.29 -16.16 -2.31
N SER A 134 -11.24 -16.24 -3.64
CA SER A 134 -11.23 -17.52 -4.40
C SER A 134 -9.86 -18.20 -4.44
N GLY A 135 -8.80 -17.54 -3.97
CA GLY A 135 -7.43 -18.04 -4.03
C GLY A 135 -6.69 -17.71 -5.33
N ASP A 136 -7.29 -16.92 -6.23
CA ASP A 136 -6.60 -16.43 -7.44
C ASP A 136 -5.56 -15.37 -7.10
N VAL A 137 -4.51 -15.27 -7.90
CA VAL A 137 -3.49 -14.21 -7.78
C VAL A 137 -3.66 -13.20 -8.91
N ARG A 138 -3.72 -11.92 -8.53
CA ARG A 138 -3.74 -10.78 -9.45
C ARG A 138 -2.52 -9.91 -9.21
N CYS A 139 -1.73 -9.64 -10.25
CA CYS A 139 -0.59 -8.74 -10.18
C CYS A 139 -0.73 -7.60 -11.18
N TRP A 140 -0.17 -6.44 -10.85
CA TRP A 140 -0.17 -5.24 -11.70
C TRP A 140 0.98 -4.30 -11.38
N GLY A 141 1.15 -3.27 -12.20
CA GLY A 141 2.24 -2.31 -12.16
C GLY A 141 3.33 -2.59 -13.19
N SER A 142 4.55 -2.20 -12.85
CA SER A 142 5.75 -2.37 -13.67
C SER A 142 6.01 -3.84 -14.00
N ASN A 143 6.22 -4.13 -15.29
CA ASN A 143 6.38 -5.49 -15.79
C ASN A 143 7.60 -5.66 -16.71
N TYR A 144 8.54 -4.71 -16.71
CA TYR A 144 9.71 -4.75 -17.59
C TYR A 144 10.65 -5.96 -17.33
N ARG A 145 10.45 -6.65 -16.20
CA ARG A 145 11.15 -7.88 -15.80
C ARG A 145 10.18 -9.06 -15.61
N ALA A 146 9.02 -9.01 -16.27
CA ALA A 146 7.96 -10.03 -16.17
C ALA A 146 7.40 -10.25 -14.75
N GLN A 147 7.46 -9.25 -13.87
CA GLN A 147 7.05 -9.38 -12.46
C GLN A 147 5.55 -9.63 -12.29
N VAL A 148 4.72 -9.31 -13.29
CA VAL A 148 3.27 -9.54 -13.24
C VAL A 148 2.94 -11.02 -13.49
N GLY A 149 3.81 -11.78 -14.17
CA GLY A 149 3.60 -13.21 -14.37
C GLY A 149 2.44 -13.56 -15.33
N ASP A 150 2.05 -12.66 -16.23
CA ASP A 150 0.98 -12.89 -17.21
C ASP A 150 1.48 -13.37 -18.59
N GLY A 151 2.77 -13.71 -18.68
CA GLY A 151 3.44 -14.10 -19.92
C GLY A 151 3.85 -12.93 -20.82
N THR A 152 3.77 -11.69 -20.33
CA THR A 152 4.19 -10.48 -21.05
C THR A 152 5.23 -9.68 -20.28
N SER A 153 5.79 -8.65 -20.92
CA SER A 153 6.74 -7.70 -20.29
C SER A 153 6.25 -6.24 -20.34
N SER A 154 4.96 -6.03 -20.64
CA SER A 154 4.36 -4.70 -20.68
C SER A 154 3.69 -4.39 -19.34
N PRO A 155 3.85 -3.16 -18.79
CA PRO A 155 3.19 -2.76 -17.55
C PRO A 155 1.68 -3.01 -17.59
N ARG A 156 1.11 -3.34 -16.44
CA ARG A 156 -0.34 -3.51 -16.27
C ARG A 156 -0.88 -2.43 -15.37
N LEU A 157 -1.75 -1.58 -15.90
CA LEU A 157 -2.34 -0.48 -15.14
C LEU A 157 -3.54 -0.93 -14.28
N THR A 158 -3.93 -2.19 -14.40
CA THR A 158 -5.03 -2.81 -13.65
C THR A 158 -4.64 -4.23 -13.22
N PRO A 159 -5.21 -4.73 -12.11
CA PRO A 159 -5.06 -6.11 -11.65
C PRO A 159 -5.23 -7.12 -12.79
N THR A 160 -4.17 -7.89 -13.06
CA THR A 160 -4.13 -8.88 -14.15
C THR A 160 -3.89 -10.27 -13.58
N ALA A 161 -4.56 -11.29 -14.14
CA ALA A 161 -4.37 -12.68 -13.69
C ALA A 161 -2.93 -13.15 -13.97
N VAL A 162 -2.32 -13.75 -12.95
CA VAL A 162 -1.07 -14.51 -13.12
C VAL A 162 -1.37 -15.82 -13.88
N ARG A 163 -0.46 -16.24 -14.75
CA ARG A 163 -0.55 -17.51 -15.49
C ARG A 163 0.45 -18.53 -14.92
N TRP A 164 -0.01 -19.78 -14.81
CA TRP A 164 0.77 -20.94 -14.36
C TRP A 164 1.12 -21.84 -15.55
#